data_AF-A0A2A3T0H6-F1
#
_entry.id   AF-A0A2A3T0H6-F1
#
_cell.length_a   1.000
_cell.length_b   1.000
_cell.length_c   1.000
_cell.angle_alpha   90.00
_cell.angle_beta   90.00
_cell.angle_gamma   90.00
#
_symmetry.space_group_name_H-M   'P 1'
#
loop_
_entity.id
_entity.type
_entity.pdbx_description
1 polymer ?
#
loop_
_entity_poly.entity_id
_entity_poly.type
_entity_poly.pdbx_seq_one_letter_code
_entity_poly.pdbx_strand_id
1 'polypeptide(L)'
;PEQSHKYPSALSGGQQQRVAIARALAMDPKIMLFDEPTSALDPEMIKEVLDVMIALAKRDITMIVVTHEMGFAKEVADRAILFDEGELVEEGPPDTFFTEPKHRRTKQFLEQIL
;
A
#
# COMPACT_ATOMS: atom_id res chain seq x y z
N PRO A 1 4.61 23.64 -4.63
CA PRO A 1 5.23 24.71 -5.46
C PRO A 1 6.76 24.75 -5.35
N GLU A 2 7.34 24.74 -4.15
CA GLU A 2 8.81 24.85 -3.98
C GLU A 2 9.64 23.71 -4.59
N GLN A 3 9.06 22.54 -4.80
CA GLN A 3 9.77 21.36 -5.32
C GLN A 3 9.69 21.22 -6.85
N SER A 4 8.91 22.06 -7.56
CA SER A 4 8.55 21.83 -8.97
C SER A 4 9.73 21.87 -9.95
N HIS A 5 10.79 22.62 -9.62
CA HIS A 5 11.98 22.77 -10.46
C HIS A 5 13.15 21.93 -9.97
N LYS A 6 12.98 21.13 -8.92
CA LYS A 6 14.04 20.27 -8.40
C LYS A 6 14.15 19.00 -9.21
N TYR A 7 15.38 18.57 -9.45
CA TYR A 7 15.65 17.25 -10.00
C TYR A 7 15.34 16.15 -8.96
N PRO A 8 14.98 14.93 -9.38
CA PRO A 8 14.68 13.83 -8.46
C PRO A 8 15.76 13.58 -7.40
N SER A 9 17.04 13.78 -7.75
CA SER A 9 18.18 13.62 -6.85
C SER A 9 18.21 14.61 -5.67
N ALA A 10 17.44 15.69 -5.73
CA ALA A 10 17.34 16.70 -4.66
C ALA A 10 16.11 16.50 -3.76
N LEU A 11 15.39 15.38 -3.91
CA LEU A 11 14.19 15.02 -3.15
C LEU A 11 14.51 13.87 -2.19
N SER A 12 13.91 13.88 -1.00
CA SER A 12 13.94 12.72 -0.09
C SER A 12 13.21 11.51 -0.71
N GLY A 13 13.44 10.30 -0.19
CA GLY A 13 12.76 9.09 -0.69
C GLY A 13 11.23 9.24 -0.72
N GLY A 14 10.63 9.70 0.38
CA GLY A 14 9.19 9.94 0.47
C GLY A 14 8.69 11.02 -0.50
N GLN A 15 9.49 12.05 -0.76
CA GLN A 15 9.17 13.06 -1.78
C GLN A 15 9.22 12.48 -3.19
N GLN A 16 10.24 11.67 -3.51
CA GLN A 16 10.34 11.00 -4.80
C GLN A 16 9.14 10.09 -5.04
N GLN A 17 8.72 9.34 -4.02
CA GLN A 17 7.56 8.46 -4.11
C GLN A 17 6.26 9.23 -4.32
N ARG A 18 6.05 10.34 -3.61
CA ARG A 18 4.89 11.22 -3.84
C ARG A 18 4.89 11.82 -5.24
N VAL A 19 6.05 12.20 -5.78
CA VAL A 19 6.17 12.64 -7.18
C VAL A 19 5.86 11.51 -8.16
N ALA A 20 6.29 10.28 -7.89
CA ALA A 20 5.96 9.11 -8.71
C ALA A 20 4.45 8.82 -8.72
N ILE A 21 3.79 8.89 -7.56
CA ILE A 21 2.33 8.78 -7.43
C ILE A 21 1.64 9.91 -8.21
N ALA A 22 2.07 11.16 -8.02
CA ALA A 22 1.51 12.31 -8.74
C ALA A 22 1.67 12.17 -10.27
N ARG A 23 2.81 11.65 -10.73
CA ARG A 23 3.07 11.35 -12.14
C ARG A 23 2.11 10.29 -12.68
N ALA A 24 1.85 9.22 -11.92
CA ALA A 24 0.88 8.20 -12.32
C ALA A 24 -0.55 8.76 -12.39
N LEU A 25 -0.95 9.57 -11.39
CA LEU A 25 -2.27 10.19 -11.34
C LEU A 25 -2.51 11.23 -12.44
N ALA A 26 -1.46 11.90 -12.93
CA ALA A 26 -1.57 12.85 -14.02
C ALA A 26 -2.11 12.25 -15.32
N MET A 27 -2.08 10.91 -15.45
CA MET A 27 -2.63 10.16 -16.58
C MET A 27 -4.13 9.83 -16.43
N ASP A 28 -4.77 10.25 -15.34
CA ASP A 28 -6.16 9.92 -14.98
C ASP A 28 -6.47 8.40 -15.04
N PRO A 29 -5.70 7.56 -14.31
CA PRO A 29 -5.85 6.13 -14.39
C PRO A 29 -7.12 5.66 -13.67
N LYS A 30 -7.82 4.69 -14.26
CA LYS A 30 -8.93 3.99 -13.58
C LYS A 30 -8.45 2.98 -12.53
N ILE A 31 -7.24 2.45 -12.73
CA ILE A 31 -6.64 1.42 -11.86
C ILE A 31 -5.20 1.82 -11.55
N MET A 32 -4.83 1.74 -10.28
CA MET A 32 -3.48 1.94 -9.80
C MET A 32 -2.93 0.67 -9.13
N LEU A 33 -1.71 0.31 -9.51
CA LEU A 33 -0.96 -0.79 -8.90
C LEU A 33 0.14 -0.17 -8.03
N PHE A 34 0.21 -0.60 -6.78
CA PHE A 34 1.28 -0.24 -5.84
C PHE A 34 2.02 -1.51 -5.47
N ASP A 35 3.30 -1.57 -5.83
CA ASP A 35 4.19 -2.67 -5.49
C ASP A 35 5.13 -2.21 -4.37
N GLU A 36 4.85 -2.63 -3.14
CA GLU A 36 5.56 -2.26 -1.91
C GLU A 36 6.00 -0.79 -1.84
N PRO A 37 5.07 0.17 -1.89
CA PRO A 37 5.41 1.57 -2.13
C PRO A 37 6.21 2.24 -0.99
N THR A 38 6.34 1.58 0.16
CA THR A 38 7.01 2.08 1.37
C THR A 38 8.27 1.30 1.74
N SER A 39 8.58 0.16 1.09
CA SER A 39 9.66 -0.74 1.54
C SER A 39 11.07 -0.16 1.45
N ALA A 40 11.29 0.79 0.54
CA ALA A 40 12.57 1.46 0.34
C ALA A 40 12.67 2.83 1.05
N LEU A 41 11.73 3.14 1.96
CA LEU A 41 11.67 4.43 2.64
C LEU A 41 12.10 4.32 4.10
N ASP A 42 12.76 5.38 4.60
CA ASP A 42 13.03 5.50 6.03
C ASP A 42 11.70 5.54 6.83
N PRO A 43 11.66 4.96 8.06
CA PRO A 43 10.44 4.86 8.86
C PRO A 43 9.68 6.18 9.06
N GLU A 44 10.42 7.29 9.18
CA GLU A 44 9.86 8.63 9.38
C GLU A 44 9.04 9.12 8.17
N MET A 45 9.32 8.61 6.97
CA MET A 45 8.68 9.03 5.71
C MET A 45 7.49 8.14 5.29
N ILE A 46 7.36 6.94 5.87
CA ILE A 46 6.30 5.97 5.52
C ILE A 46 4.92 6.60 5.64
N LYS A 47 4.68 7.30 6.75
CA LYS A 47 3.38 7.93 7.04
C LYS A 47 2.95 8.90 5.95
N GLU A 48 3.87 9.73 5.42
CA GLU A 48 3.55 10.71 4.39
C GLU A 48 3.07 10.05 3.08
N VAL A 49 3.60 8.87 2.76
CA VAL A 49 3.21 8.12 1.55
C VAL A 49 1.88 7.40 1.77
N LEU A 50 1.70 6.78 2.94
CA LEU A 50 0.43 6.14 3.30
C LEU A 50 -0.72 7.15 3.33
N ASP A 51 -0.53 8.35 3.88
CA ASP A 51 -1.54 9.42 3.90
C ASP A 51 -2.02 9.78 2.49
N VAL A 52 -1.10 9.82 1.51
CA VAL A 52 -1.46 10.04 0.09
C VAL A 52 -2.26 8.87 -0.45
N MET A 53 -1.85 7.63 -0.19
CA MET A 53 -2.57 6.44 -0.64
C MET A 53 -3.98 6.34 -0.04
N ILE A 54 -4.14 6.65 1.25
CA ILE A 54 -5.45 6.72 1.93
C ILE A 54 -6.34 7.78 1.27
N ALA A 55 -5.78 8.95 0.91
CA ALA A 55 -6.52 9.98 0.20
C ALA A 55 -6.94 9.55 -1.22
N LEU A 56 -6.17 8.66 -1.87
CA LEU A 56 -6.52 8.10 -3.18
C LEU A 56 -7.57 7.00 -3.09
N ALA A 57 -7.52 6.16 -2.06
CA ALA A 57 -8.52 5.13 -1.82
C ALA A 57 -9.93 5.72 -1.63
N LYS A 58 -10.02 6.99 -1.19
CA LYS A 58 -11.28 7.73 -1.06
C LYS A 58 -11.80 8.32 -2.39
N ARG A 59 -11.07 8.19 -3.50
CA ARG A 59 -11.47 8.62 -4.84
C ARG A 59 -12.05 7.44 -5.62
N ASP A 60 -12.67 7.71 -6.77
CA ASP A 60 -13.18 6.69 -7.68
C ASP A 60 -12.05 6.06 -8.52
N ILE A 61 -11.05 5.49 -7.85
CA ILE A 61 -9.88 4.84 -8.44
C ILE A 61 -9.75 3.44 -7.82
N THR A 62 -9.65 2.41 -8.67
CA THR A 62 -9.38 1.05 -8.18
C THR A 62 -7.91 0.92 -7.80
N MET A 63 -7.62 0.42 -6.60
CA MET A 63 -6.26 0.22 -6.12
C MET A 63 -5.97 -1.25 -5.88
N ILE A 64 -4.82 -1.73 -6.35
CA ILE A 64 -4.24 -3.02 -5.97
C ILE A 64 -2.90 -2.71 -5.31
N VAL A 65 -2.76 -3.11 -4.05
CA VAL A 65 -1.59 -2.77 -3.22
C VAL A 65 -0.96 -4.05 -2.70
N VAL A 66 0.33 -4.24 -3.00
CA VAL A 66 1.21 -5.18 -2.32
C VAL A 66 1.91 -4.42 -1.21
N THR A 67 1.76 -4.87 0.04
CA THR A 67 2.33 -4.17 1.20
C THR A 67 2.54 -5.10 2.39
N HIS A 68 3.50 -4.75 3.23
CA HIS A 68 3.68 -5.31 4.56
C HIS A 68 3.11 -4.39 5.67
N GLU A 69 2.56 -3.23 5.31
CA GLU A 69 1.94 -2.29 6.25
C GLU A 69 0.51 -2.70 6.61
N MET A 70 0.38 -3.62 7.58
CA MET A 70 -0.92 -4.20 7.95
C MET A 70 -1.90 -3.17 8.54
N GLY A 71 -1.39 -2.11 9.18
CA GLY A 71 -2.23 -1.02 9.67
C GLY A 71 -2.95 -0.29 8.53
N PHE A 72 -2.24 -0.02 7.44
CA PHE A 72 -2.82 0.55 6.23
C PHE A 72 -3.84 -0.41 5.60
N ALA A 73 -3.49 -1.69 5.45
CA ALA A 73 -4.40 -2.68 4.88
C ALA A 73 -5.71 -2.81 5.68
N LYS A 74 -5.64 -2.77 7.01
CA LYS A 74 -6.83 -2.76 7.88
C LYS A 74 -7.68 -1.51 7.74
N GLU A 75 -7.06 -0.35 7.51
CA GLU A 75 -7.77 0.93 7.49
C GLU A 75 -8.51 1.18 6.17
N VAL A 76 -7.92 0.81 5.02
CA VAL A 76 -8.44 1.23 3.71
C VAL A 76 -8.79 0.13 2.74
N ALA A 77 -8.36 -1.11 2.97
CA ALA A 77 -8.64 -2.16 2.00
C ALA A 77 -10.11 -2.59 2.07
N ASP A 78 -10.73 -2.82 0.91
CA ASP A 78 -12.02 -3.50 0.85
C ASP A 78 -11.86 -5.03 0.95
N ARG A 79 -10.71 -5.54 0.50
CA ARG A 79 -10.36 -6.96 0.44
C ARG A 79 -8.88 -7.16 0.75
N ALA A 80 -8.58 -8.14 1.59
CA ALA A 80 -7.24 -8.64 1.86
C ALA A 80 -7.06 -10.02 1.20
N ILE A 81 -5.86 -10.28 0.67
CA ILE A 81 -5.52 -11.52 -0.02
C ILE A 81 -4.13 -11.97 0.45
N LEU A 82 -4.01 -13.22 0.87
CA LEU A 82 -2.73 -13.86 1.13
C LEU A 82 -2.32 -14.71 -0.07
N PHE A 83 -1.13 -14.44 -0.59
CA PHE A 83 -0.42 -15.35 -1.47
C PHE A 83 0.70 -16.06 -0.70
N ASP A 84 0.89 -17.35 -0.94
CA ASP A 84 2.01 -18.14 -0.44
C ASP A 84 2.39 -19.18 -1.48
N GLU A 85 3.69 -19.40 -1.68
CA GLU A 85 4.22 -20.35 -2.68
C GLU A 85 3.64 -20.17 -4.11
N GLY A 86 3.21 -18.95 -4.46
CA GLY A 86 2.62 -18.63 -5.76
C GLY A 86 1.13 -18.93 -5.89
N GLU A 87 0.47 -19.38 -4.82
CA GLU A 87 -0.97 -19.66 -4.80
C GLU A 87 -1.74 -18.69 -3.90
N LEU A 88 -2.99 -18.41 -4.27
CA LEU A 88 -3.92 -17.68 -3.42
C LEU A 88 -4.37 -18.61 -2.29
N VAL A 89 -3.96 -18.30 -1.08
CA VAL A 89 -4.22 -19.11 0.11
C VAL A 89 -5.54 -18.76 0.76
N GLU A 90 -5.79 -17.47 0.95
CA GLU A 90 -6.99 -16.97 1.59
C GLU A 90 -7.29 -15.55 1.12
N GLU A 91 -8.57 -15.24 0.97
CA GLU A 91 -9.04 -13.88 0.72
C GLU A 91 -10.28 -13.58 1.56
N GLY A 92 -10.47 -12.31 1.90
CA GLY A 92 -11.66 -11.87 2.61
C GLY A 92 -11.64 -10.39 2.99
N PRO A 93 -12.73 -9.87 3.57
CA PRO A 93 -12.73 -8.56 4.19
C PRO A 93 -11.65 -8.45 5.26
N PRO A 94 -10.93 -7.31 5.38
CA PRO A 94 -9.84 -7.14 6.34
C PRO A 94 -10.24 -7.48 7.77
N ASP A 95 -11.43 -7.06 8.22
CA ASP A 95 -11.93 -7.34 9.56
C ASP A 95 -11.88 -8.84 9.87
N THR A 96 -12.43 -9.67 8.99
CA THR A 96 -12.42 -11.13 9.16
C THR A 96 -11.06 -11.75 8.90
N PHE A 97 -10.33 -11.27 7.89
CA PHE A 97 -9.05 -11.83 7.49
C PHE A 97 -8.00 -11.68 8.59
N PHE A 98 -7.97 -10.53 9.27
CA PHE A 98 -6.99 -10.24 10.32
C PHE A 98 -7.39 -10.70 11.72
N THR A 99 -8.67 -10.96 11.99
CA THR A 99 -9.15 -11.38 13.33
C THR A 99 -9.52 -12.85 13.41
N GLU A 100 -10.16 -13.40 12.38
CA GLU A 100 -10.64 -14.78 12.32
C GLU A 100 -10.20 -15.48 11.02
N PRO A 101 -8.88 -15.54 10.73
CA PRO A 101 -8.38 -16.26 9.55
C PRO A 101 -8.80 -17.74 9.61
N LYS A 102 -9.28 -18.27 8.48
CA LYS A 102 -9.74 -19.66 8.39
C LYS A 102 -8.60 -20.61 8.05
N HIS A 103 -7.67 -20.17 7.20
CA HIS A 103 -6.60 -21.03 6.72
C HIS A 103 -5.44 -21.09 7.73
N ARG A 104 -4.90 -22.29 7.94
CA ARG A 104 -3.78 -22.51 8.89
C ARG A 104 -2.57 -21.66 8.54
N ARG A 105 -2.28 -21.49 7.24
CA ARG A 105 -1.14 -20.70 6.78
C ARG A 105 -1.32 -19.20 7.05
N THR A 106 -2.53 -18.67 6.87
CA THR A 106 -2.86 -17.29 7.20
C THR A 106 -2.68 -17.02 8.70
N LYS A 107 -3.13 -17.94 9.56
CA LYS A 107 -2.87 -17.87 11.01
C LYS A 107 -1.38 -17.74 11.32
N GLN A 108 -0.58 -18.65 10.77
CA GLN A 108 0.87 -18.66 10.98
C GLN A 108 1.55 -17.38 10.47
N PHE A 109 1.12 -16.86 9.32
CA PHE A 109 1.65 -15.62 8.77
C PHE A 109 1.32 -14.43 9.67
N LEU A 110 0.07 -14.31 10.11
CA LEU A 110 -0.36 -13.22 10.98
C LEU A 110 0.31 -13.26 12.35
N GLU A 111 0.55 -14.45 12.93
CA GLU A 111 1.31 -14.61 14.18
C GLU A 111 2.77 -14.14 14.10
N GLN A 112 3.36 -14.07 12.91
CA GLN A 112 4.75 -13.62 12.73
C GLN A 112 4.87 -12.11 12.53
N ILE A 113 3.76 -11.44 12.19
CA ILE A 113 3.76 -10.05 11.72
C ILE A 113 2.99 -9.13 12.67
N LEU A 114 1.98 -9.65 13.39
CA LEU A 114 1.22 -8.95 14.43
C LEU A 114 1.86 -9.15 15.80
#